data_AF-A0A9E2RLH9-F1
#
_entry.id   AF-A0A9E2RLH9-F1
#
_cell.length_a   1.000
_cell.length_b   1.000
_cell.length_c   1.000
_cell.angle_alpha   90.00
_cell.angle_beta   90.00
_cell.angle_gamma   90.00
#
_symmetry.space_group_name_H-M   'P 1'
#
loop_
_entity.id
_entity.type
_entity.pdbx_description
1 polymer ?
#
loop_
_entity_poly.entity_id
_entity_poly.type
_entity_poly.pdbx_seq_one_letter_code
_entity_poly.pdbx_strand_id
1 'polypeptide(L)'
;MAVALLSLTQALDRKPAAVVPTPQTESWWTARHEQALARIRQGEVDLLLIGDSITQGWADEGRRIWDEYYGHRRAVNLGFNNDRTEHV
;
A
#
# COMPACT_ATOMS: atom_id res chain seq x y z
N MET A 1 -25.42 35.92 -11.62
CA MET A 1 -24.21 35.89 -10.76
C MET A 1 -24.29 34.86 -9.61
N ALA A 2 -25.10 33.79 -9.70
CA ALA A 2 -25.14 32.74 -8.67
C ALA A 2 -24.34 31.47 -9.04
N VAL A 3 -24.01 31.29 -10.32
CA VAL A 3 -23.35 30.07 -10.82
C VAL A 3 -21.87 30.00 -10.42
N ALA A 4 -21.18 31.14 -10.39
CA ALA A 4 -19.75 31.20 -10.04
C ALA A 4 -19.46 30.93 -8.55
N LEU A 5 -20.40 31.24 -7.66
CA LEU A 5 -20.23 30.98 -6.22
C LEU A 5 -20.38 29.49 -5.89
N LEU A 6 -21.26 28.76 -6.60
CA LEU A 6 -21.52 27.34 -6.34
C LEU A 6 -20.34 26.44 -6.73
N SER A 7 -19.62 26.79 -7.81
CA SER A 7 -18.47 26.03 -8.29
C SER A 7 -17.21 26.18 -7.40
N LEU A 8 -17.06 27.30 -6.68
CA LEU A 8 -15.93 27.51 -5.77
C LEU A 8 -16.09 26.70 -4.47
N THR A 9 -17.31 26.55 -3.96
CA THR A 9 -17.60 25.77 -2.76
C THR A 9 -17.32 24.28 -2.98
N GLN A 10 -17.65 23.73 -4.16
CA GLN A 10 -17.39 22.32 -4.49
C GLN A 10 -15.90 21.97 -4.53
N ALA A 11 -15.03 22.93 -4.88
CA ALA A 11 -13.59 22.72 -4.89
C ALA A 11 -12.97 22.66 -3.47
N LEU A 12 -13.58 23.34 -2.49
CA LEU A 12 -13.14 23.34 -1.08
C LEU A 12 -13.64 22.12 -0.30
N ASP A 13 -14.72 21.48 -0.74
CA ASP A 13 -15.33 20.33 -0.06
C ASP A 13 -14.75 18.97 -0.50
N ARG A 14 -13.87 18.95 -1.52
CA ARG A 14 -13.24 17.73 -2.01
C ARG A 14 -12.13 17.28 -1.05
N LYS A 15 -12.38 16.18 -0.35
CA LYS A 15 -11.35 15.51 0.47
C LYS A 15 -10.14 15.12 -0.40
N PRO A 16 -8.90 15.30 0.08
CA PRO A 16 -7.72 14.80 -0.62
C PRO A 16 -7.81 13.27 -0.75
N ALA A 17 -7.30 12.72 -1.86
CA ALA A 17 -7.36 11.27 -2.11
C ALA A 17 -6.81 10.47 -0.92
N ALA A 18 -5.70 10.93 -0.33
CA ALA A 18 -5.03 10.34 0.81
C ALA A 18 -5.90 10.06 2.05
N VAL A 19 -7.06 10.70 2.21
CA VAL A 19 -7.97 10.48 3.36
C VAL A 19 -9.27 9.76 2.98
N VAL A 20 -9.36 9.28 1.74
CA VAL A 20 -10.53 8.55 1.22
C VAL A 20 -10.06 7.19 0.72
N PRO A 21 -10.23 6.11 1.50
CA PRO A 21 -9.82 4.78 1.10
C PRO A 21 -10.42 4.38 -0.25
N THR A 22 -9.57 3.87 -1.14
CA THR A 22 -9.94 3.47 -2.49
C THR A 22 -9.32 2.11 -2.79
N PRO A 23 -10.12 1.09 -3.18
CA PRO A 23 -9.58 -0.22 -3.51
C PRO A 23 -8.65 -0.17 -4.72
N GLN A 24 -7.56 -0.91 -4.65
CA GLN A 24 -6.75 -1.21 -5.82
C GLN A 24 -7.30 -2.44 -6.54
N THR A 25 -7.49 -2.36 -7.86
CA THR A 25 -8.25 -3.36 -8.64
C THR A 25 -7.45 -4.03 -9.75
N GLU A 26 -6.16 -3.69 -9.87
CA GLU A 26 -5.27 -4.32 -10.86
C GLU A 26 -5.03 -5.80 -10.52
N SER A 27 -5.09 -6.66 -11.53
CA SER A 27 -5.03 -8.12 -11.34
C SER A 27 -3.74 -8.59 -10.68
N TRP A 28 -2.60 -7.99 -11.04
CA TRP A 28 -1.31 -8.30 -10.41
C TRP A 28 -1.30 -7.89 -8.93
N TRP A 29 -1.97 -6.78 -8.58
CA TRP A 29 -2.05 -6.30 -7.21
C TRP A 29 -2.88 -7.29 -6.39
N THR A 30 -4.05 -7.68 -6.88
CA THR A 30 -4.92 -8.67 -6.20
C THR A 30 -4.19 -10.01 -6.03
N ALA A 31 -3.47 -10.49 -7.04
CA ALA A 31 -2.71 -11.73 -6.94
C ALA A 31 -1.62 -11.65 -5.86
N ARG A 32 -0.87 -10.54 -5.80
CA ARG A 32 0.13 -10.30 -4.76
C ARG A 32 -0.52 -10.15 -3.38
N HIS A 33 -1.67 -9.49 -3.30
CA HIS A 33 -2.42 -9.32 -2.06
C HIS A 33 -2.83 -10.66 -1.47
N GLU A 34 -3.34 -11.58 -2.30
CA GLU A 34 -3.66 -12.94 -1.86
C GLU A 34 -2.42 -13.74 -1.42
N GLN A 35 -1.28 -13.58 -2.10
CA GLN A 35 -0.01 -14.19 -1.67
C GLN A 35 0.43 -13.66 -0.29
N ALA A 36 0.30 -12.36 -0.06
CA ALA A 36 0.60 -11.73 1.22
C ALA A 36 -0.34 -12.23 2.33
N LEU A 37 -1.65 -12.31 2.06
CA LEU A 37 -2.62 -12.89 2.99
C LEU A 37 -2.32 -14.35 3.30
N ALA A 38 -1.93 -15.15 2.29
CA ALA A 38 -1.52 -16.53 2.49
C ALA A 38 -0.29 -16.63 3.40
N ARG A 39 0.73 -15.77 3.22
CA ARG A 39 1.90 -15.71 4.10
C ARG A 39 1.52 -15.29 5.52
N ILE A 40 0.64 -14.32 5.69
CA ILE A 40 0.18 -13.88 7.02
C ILE A 40 -0.60 -14.98 7.74
N ARG A 41 -1.47 -15.70 7.02
CA ARG A 41 -2.29 -16.80 7.57
C ARG A 41 -1.46 -17.98 8.07
N GLN A 42 -0.21 -18.13 7.64
CA GLN A 42 0.73 -19.11 8.21
C GLN A 42 1.12 -18.78 9.67
N GLY A 43 0.82 -17.58 10.15
CA GLY A 43 1.18 -17.12 11.49
C GLY A 43 2.64 -16.68 11.57
N GLU A 44 3.13 -16.55 12.80
CA GLU A 44 4.53 -16.19 13.10
C GLU A 44 4.96 -14.93 12.33
N VAL A 45 4.34 -13.82 12.67
CA VAL A 45 4.64 -12.49 12.10
C VAL A 45 4.87 -11.51 13.25
N ASP A 46 6.11 -11.03 13.37
CA ASP A 46 6.46 -10.00 14.37
C ASP A 46 6.63 -8.61 13.77
N LEU A 47 6.88 -8.54 12.47
CA LEU A 47 7.21 -7.31 11.77
C LEU A 47 6.49 -7.24 10.44
N LEU A 48 5.74 -6.15 10.23
CA LEU A 48 5.11 -5.81 8.97
C LEU A 48 5.77 -4.56 8.40
N LEU A 49 6.18 -4.62 7.13
CA LEU A 49 6.53 -3.43 6.35
C LEU A 49 5.45 -3.21 5.30
N ILE A 50 4.75 -2.09 5.38
CA ILE A 50 3.66 -1.72 4.47
C ILE A 50 4.11 -0.50 3.67
N GLY A 51 3.83 -0.47 2.37
CA GLY A 51 4.09 0.71 1.58
C GLY A 51 4.03 0.47 0.08
N ASP A 52 4.73 1.33 -0.64
CA ASP A 52 4.71 1.38 -2.09
C ASP A 52 5.82 0.53 -2.74
N SER A 53 6.28 0.95 -3.92
CA SER A 53 7.35 0.32 -4.67
C SER A 53 8.68 0.23 -3.91
N ILE A 54 8.97 1.20 -3.03
CA ILE A 54 10.20 1.17 -2.22
C ILE A 54 10.14 -0.01 -1.26
N THR A 55 8.98 -0.24 -0.64
CA THR A 55 8.79 -1.38 0.26
C THR A 55 8.76 -2.68 -0.54
N GLN A 56 8.09 -2.73 -1.69
CA GLN A 56 8.05 -3.93 -2.55
C GLN A 56 9.46 -4.38 -2.95
N GLY A 57 10.35 -3.45 -3.30
CA GLY A 57 11.71 -3.72 -3.75
C GLY A 57 12.57 -4.51 -2.76
N TRP A 58 12.22 -4.58 -1.46
CA TRP A 58 12.92 -5.46 -0.52
C TRP A 58 12.76 -6.96 -0.83
N ALA A 59 11.74 -7.34 -1.62
CA ALA A 59 11.57 -8.71 -2.10
C ALA A 59 12.51 -9.07 -3.27
N ASP A 60 13.00 -8.06 -4.01
CA ASP A 60 13.74 -8.23 -5.25
C ASP A 60 15.16 -7.63 -5.13
N GLU A 61 15.40 -6.40 -5.59
CA GLU A 61 16.73 -5.77 -5.56
C GLU A 61 17.30 -5.66 -4.14
N GLY A 62 16.43 -5.48 -3.15
CA GLY A 62 16.78 -5.40 -1.74
C GLY A 62 16.92 -6.75 -1.02
N ARG A 63 16.77 -7.89 -1.72
CA ARG A 63 16.65 -9.22 -1.09
C ARG A 63 17.77 -9.55 -0.11
N ARG A 64 19.02 -9.25 -0.49
CA ARG A 64 20.20 -9.50 0.36
C ARG A 64 20.12 -8.74 1.69
N ILE A 65 19.73 -7.46 1.64
CA ILE A 65 19.54 -6.64 2.85
C ILE A 65 18.32 -7.12 3.63
N TRP A 66 17.25 -7.54 2.94
CA TRP A 66 16.09 -8.16 3.59
C TRP A 66 16.52 -9.39 4.41
N ASP A 67 17.32 -10.29 3.86
CA ASP A 67 17.81 -11.48 4.59
C ASP A 67 18.63 -11.09 5.82
N GLU A 68 19.58 -10.19 5.62
CA GLU A 68 20.54 -9.76 6.63
C GLU A 68 19.87 -9.03 7.80
N TYR A 69 18.86 -8.19 7.56
CA TYR A 69 18.30 -7.27 8.56
C TYR A 69 16.82 -7.47 8.87
N TYR A 70 16.04 -8.24 8.12
CA TYR A 70 14.58 -8.27 8.36
C TYR A 70 13.99 -9.69 8.36
N GLY A 71 14.44 -10.56 7.45
CA GLY A 71 13.84 -11.89 7.25
C GLY A 71 13.82 -12.75 8.51
N HIS A 72 14.91 -12.72 9.30
CA HIS A 72 15.01 -13.46 10.56
C HIS A 72 14.13 -12.92 11.70
N ARG A 73 13.51 -11.75 11.54
CA ARG A 73 12.56 -11.15 12.49
C ARG A 73 11.12 -11.59 12.22
N ARG A 74 10.92 -12.71 11.51
CA ARG A 74 9.59 -13.16 11.08
C ARG A 74 8.84 -12.05 10.33
N ALA A 75 9.58 -11.30 9.50
CA ALA A 75 9.05 -10.13 8.82
C ALA A 75 8.23 -10.50 7.58
N VAL A 76 7.18 -9.71 7.30
CA VAL A 76 6.39 -9.80 6.07
C VAL A 76 6.41 -8.45 5.35
N ASN A 77 6.72 -8.52 4.06
CA ASN A 77 6.72 -7.38 3.16
C ASN A 77 5.35 -7.24 2.48
N LEU A 78 4.63 -6.18 2.82
CA LEU A 78 3.35 -5.75 2.27
C LEU A 78 3.52 -4.50 1.41
N GLY A 79 4.61 -4.45 0.65
CA GLY A 79 4.86 -3.42 -0.35
C GLY A 79 4.18 -3.75 -1.68
N PHE A 80 3.53 -2.75 -2.27
CA PHE A 80 2.83 -2.85 -3.55
C PHE A 80 3.17 -1.65 -4.43
N ASN A 81 3.66 -1.91 -5.65
CA ASN A 81 4.03 -0.88 -6.59
C ASN A 81 2.87 0.09 -6.86
N ASN A 82 3.17 1.38 -6.90
CA ASN A 82 2.20 2.44 -7.19
C ASN A 82 1.07 2.58 -6.16
N ASP A 83 1.15 1.89 -5.01
CA ASP A 83 0.24 2.16 -3.91
C ASP A 83 0.45 3.56 -3.36
N ARG A 84 -0.68 4.22 -3.11
CA ARG A 84 -0.75 5.53 -2.48
C ARG A 84 -1.43 5.36 -1.12
N THR A 85 -1.42 6.43 -0.35
CA THR A 85 -2.04 6.47 0.98
C THR A 85 -3.49 5.98 1.02
N GLU A 86 -4.27 6.21 -0.04
CA GLU A 86 -5.66 5.74 -0.11
C GLU A 86 -5.83 4.22 -0.32
N HIS A 87 -4.77 3.50 -0.69
CA HIS A 87 -4.83 2.05 -0.90
C HIS A 87 -4.49 1.24 0.36
N VAL A 88 -4.05 1.91 1.43
CA VAL A 88 -3.61 1.32 2.70
C VAL A 88 -4.70 1.34 3.75
#